data_AF-S4PS46-F1
#
_entry.id   AF-S4PS46-F1
#
_cell.length_a   1.000
_cell.length_b   1.000
_cell.length_c   1.000
_cell.angle_alpha   90.00
_cell.angle_beta   90.00
_cell.angle_gamma   90.00
#
_symmetry.space_group_name_H-M   'P 1'
#
loop_
_entity.id
_entity.type
_entity.pdbx_description
1 polymer ?
#
loop_
_entity_poly.entity_id
_entity_poly.type
_entity_poly.pdbx_seq_one_letter_code
_entity_poly.pdbx_strand_id
1 'polypeptide(L)'
;ESGRLTCPLCSDRNWKQLDNDLWRLEQWLQFAEATDEARTDPPEQYDALEDAIQDHREFLLDLDSHKALVVSLNVVGSHVTRHAKSQDDGQRVQERLVAANQRWDRACSAAAAWQGRLQTALVHNREFHDIVIELVAQLAAAERTVRAREPLRLTRPPQELRKDFRRFSELRDELSRAEPRVLALRDAAQLLKGADAQDVCRRLGELRLRLQSLRKLSGVYALKLGAALARHP
;
A
#
# COMPACT_ATOMS: atom_id res chain seq x y z
N GLU A 1 -36.94 -41.63 -2.46
CA GLU A 1 -36.55 -40.77 -1.30
C GLU A 1 -35.17 -41.09 -0.71
N SER A 2 -34.47 -42.14 -1.14
CA SER A 2 -33.20 -42.59 -0.50
C SER A 2 -31.91 -41.82 -0.85
N GLY A 3 -31.97 -40.81 -1.72
CA GLY A 3 -30.77 -40.03 -2.12
C GLY A 3 -30.45 -38.84 -1.21
N ARG A 4 -31.33 -38.48 -0.27
CA ARG A 4 -31.20 -37.26 0.56
C ARG A 4 -30.42 -37.46 1.86
N LEU A 5 -30.27 -38.69 2.33
CA LEU A 5 -29.68 -39.01 3.65
C LEU A 5 -28.15 -39.17 3.63
N THR A 6 -27.49 -39.09 2.48
CA THR A 6 -26.06 -39.41 2.34
C THR A 6 -25.19 -38.25 1.87
N CYS A 7 -25.74 -37.04 1.68
CA CYS A 7 -24.92 -35.92 1.22
C CYS A 7 -24.01 -35.39 2.37
N PRO A 8 -22.68 -35.60 2.30
CA PRO A 8 -21.77 -35.22 3.38
C PRO A 8 -21.66 -33.69 3.55
N LEU A 9 -22.09 -32.92 2.55
CA LEU A 9 -22.05 -31.46 2.54
C LEU A 9 -23.32 -30.82 3.13
N CYS A 10 -24.41 -31.56 3.31
CA CYS A 10 -25.71 -31.00 3.72
C CYS A 10 -26.05 -31.26 5.20
N SER A 11 -25.04 -31.44 6.04
CA SER A 11 -25.22 -31.57 7.49
C SER A 11 -25.75 -30.28 8.11
N ASP A 12 -26.47 -30.37 9.23
CA ASP A 12 -26.97 -29.19 9.96
C ASP A 12 -25.82 -28.27 10.42
N ARG A 13 -24.62 -28.83 10.61
CA ARG A 13 -23.40 -28.06 10.89
C ARG A 13 -23.00 -27.19 9.70
N ASN A 14 -23.02 -27.73 8.48
CA ASN A 14 -22.64 -27.00 7.28
C ASN A 14 -23.68 -25.91 6.93
N TRP A 15 -24.96 -26.16 7.21
CA TRP A 15 -26.01 -25.14 7.10
C TRP A 15 -25.77 -23.96 8.04
N LYS A 16 -25.49 -24.23 9.32
CA LYS A 16 -25.18 -23.17 10.30
C LYS A 16 -23.92 -22.41 9.94
N GLN A 17 -22.91 -23.11 9.43
CA GLN A 17 -21.67 -22.47 8.98
C GLN A 17 -21.91 -21.55 7.78
N LEU A 18 -22.61 -22.04 6.75
CA LEU A 18 -23.00 -21.24 5.59
C LEU A 18 -23.78 -19.98 5.99
N ASP A 19 -24.75 -20.13 6.89
CA ASP A 19 -25.55 -19.01 7.39
C ASP A 19 -24.71 -17.98 8.15
N ASN A 20 -23.78 -18.44 8.99
CA ASN A 20 -22.87 -17.56 9.74
C ASN A 20 -21.88 -16.83 8.82
N ASP A 21 -21.31 -17.54 7.86
CA ASP A 21 -20.36 -16.99 6.89
C ASP A 21 -21.05 -15.97 5.98
N LEU A 22 -22.28 -16.24 5.56
CA LEU A 22 -23.10 -15.33 4.77
C LEU A 22 -23.47 -14.08 5.56
N TRP A 23 -23.85 -14.23 6.83
CA TRP A 23 -24.12 -13.10 7.71
C TRP A 23 -22.88 -12.21 7.90
N ARG A 24 -21.69 -12.81 8.11
CA ARG A 24 -20.43 -12.05 8.21
C ARG A 24 -20.15 -11.25 6.95
N LEU A 25 -20.32 -11.86 5.78
CA LEU A 25 -20.18 -11.16 4.51
C LEU A 25 -21.18 -10.01 4.39
N GLU A 26 -22.44 -10.20 4.77
CA GLU A 26 -23.48 -9.15 4.73
C GLU A 26 -23.15 -7.95 5.65
N GLN A 27 -22.56 -8.21 6.82
CA GLN A 27 -22.09 -7.16 7.73
C GLN A 27 -20.92 -6.39 7.12
N TRP A 28 -19.94 -7.10 6.56
CA TRP A 28 -18.82 -6.46 5.88
C TRP A 28 -19.27 -5.63 4.68
N LEU A 29 -20.20 -6.15 3.88
CA LEU A 29 -20.77 -5.42 2.75
C LEU A 29 -21.46 -4.13 3.20
N GLN A 30 -22.14 -4.13 4.35
CA GLN A 30 -22.75 -2.93 4.90
C GLN A 30 -21.69 -1.87 5.28
N PHE A 31 -20.58 -2.30 5.89
CA PHE A 31 -19.45 -1.43 6.16
C PHE A 31 -18.83 -0.87 4.87
N ALA A 32 -18.64 -1.72 3.86
CA ALA A 32 -18.07 -1.32 2.57
C ALA A 32 -18.96 -0.32 1.83
N GLU A 33 -20.28 -0.53 1.84
CA GLU A 33 -21.27 0.39 1.27
C GLU A 33 -21.25 1.74 2.00
N ALA A 34 -21.26 1.75 3.34
CA ALA A 34 -21.16 2.99 4.11
C ALA A 34 -19.84 3.74 3.86
N THR A 35 -18.74 3.00 3.69
CA THR A 35 -17.43 3.58 3.33
C THR A 35 -17.49 4.25 1.97
N ASP A 36 -18.17 3.64 0.99
CA ASP A 36 -18.32 4.22 -0.34
C ASP A 36 -19.26 5.44 -0.35
N GLU A 37 -20.36 5.38 0.41
CA GLU A 37 -21.29 6.51 0.58
C GLU A 37 -20.64 7.73 1.23
N ALA A 38 -19.66 7.52 2.13
CA ALA A 38 -18.91 8.58 2.77
C ALA A 38 -17.84 9.22 1.85
N ARG A 39 -17.48 8.57 0.72
CA ARG A 39 -16.49 9.12 -0.20
C ARG A 39 -17.05 10.32 -0.96
N THR A 40 -16.23 11.35 -1.06
CA THR A 40 -16.50 12.54 -1.86
C THR A 40 -15.53 12.59 -3.06
N ASP A 41 -15.04 13.77 -3.41
CA ASP A 41 -14.03 13.93 -4.44
C ASP A 41 -12.62 13.71 -3.85
N PRO A 42 -11.64 13.26 -4.66
CA PRO A 42 -10.26 13.15 -4.21
C PRO A 42 -9.73 14.51 -3.71
N PRO A 43 -9.01 14.54 -2.57
CA PRO A 43 -8.41 15.78 -2.06
C PRO A 43 -7.44 16.41 -3.06
N GLU A 44 -7.39 17.74 -3.08
CA GLU A 44 -6.46 18.51 -3.94
C GLU A 44 -5.06 18.62 -3.34
N GLN A 45 -4.96 18.71 -2.01
CA GLN A 45 -3.68 18.79 -1.28
C GLN A 45 -3.02 17.41 -1.25
N TYR A 46 -1.72 17.35 -1.49
CA TYR A 46 -1.01 16.06 -1.59
C TYR A 46 -1.08 15.27 -0.29
N ASP A 47 -0.88 15.91 0.87
CA ASP A 47 -0.89 15.20 2.16
C ASP A 47 -2.23 14.51 2.42
N ALA A 48 -3.35 15.21 2.19
CA ALA A 48 -4.68 14.63 2.33
C ALA A 48 -4.99 13.57 1.25
N LEU A 49 -4.47 13.77 0.03
CA LEU A 49 -4.59 12.79 -1.04
C LEU A 49 -3.80 11.51 -0.72
N GLU A 50 -2.63 11.63 -0.10
CA GLU A 50 -1.82 10.51 0.38
C GLU A 50 -2.59 9.69 1.42
N ASP A 51 -3.20 10.35 2.41
CA ASP A 51 -4.05 9.69 3.41
C ASP A 51 -5.20 8.93 2.74
N ALA A 52 -5.92 9.56 1.82
CA ALA A 52 -7.01 8.92 1.09
C ALA A 52 -6.54 7.72 0.24
N ILE A 53 -5.33 7.77 -0.30
CA ILE A 53 -4.70 6.68 -1.04
C ILE A 53 -4.35 5.52 -0.10
N GLN A 54 -3.84 5.82 1.09
CA GLN A 54 -3.52 4.82 2.11
C GLN A 54 -4.78 4.12 2.62
N ASP A 55 -5.81 4.87 2.99
CA ASP A 55 -7.11 4.32 3.40
C ASP A 55 -7.70 3.41 2.33
N HIS A 56 -7.60 3.83 1.05
CA HIS A 56 -8.09 3.01 -0.05
C HIS A 56 -7.32 1.70 -0.22
N ARG A 57 -6.01 1.67 0.06
CA ARG A 57 -5.23 0.42 0.01
C ARG A 57 -5.63 -0.54 1.09
N GLU A 58 -5.82 -0.04 2.30
CA GLU A 58 -6.28 -0.84 3.42
C GLU A 58 -7.66 -1.44 3.10
N PHE A 59 -8.56 -0.64 2.53
CA PHE A 59 -9.83 -1.11 2.01
C PHE A 59 -9.68 -2.19 0.91
N LEU A 60 -8.75 -2.03 -0.04
CA LEU A 60 -8.51 -3.05 -1.07
C LEU A 60 -7.95 -4.35 -0.51
N LEU A 61 -7.10 -4.30 0.51
CA LEU A 61 -6.59 -5.49 1.21
C LEU A 61 -7.72 -6.20 1.96
N ASP A 62 -8.57 -5.45 2.64
CA ASP A 62 -9.74 -5.99 3.34
C ASP A 62 -10.73 -6.62 2.36
N LEU A 63 -11.03 -5.95 1.24
CA LEU A 63 -11.82 -6.51 0.15
C LEU A 63 -11.18 -7.78 -0.41
N ASP A 64 -9.87 -7.80 -0.66
CA ASP A 64 -9.19 -9.00 -1.17
C ASP A 64 -9.33 -10.19 -0.22
N SER A 65 -9.25 -9.95 1.09
CA SER A 65 -9.38 -10.99 2.12
C SER A 65 -10.74 -11.71 2.10
N HIS A 66 -11.80 -11.03 1.64
CA HIS A 66 -13.16 -11.59 1.56
C HIS A 66 -13.43 -12.38 0.28
N LYS A 67 -12.56 -12.28 -0.76
CA LYS A 67 -12.77 -12.97 -2.06
C LYS A 67 -12.92 -14.49 -1.89
N ALA A 68 -12.05 -15.10 -1.10
CA ALA A 68 -12.08 -16.54 -0.87
C ALA A 68 -13.38 -16.98 -0.17
N LEU A 69 -13.88 -16.16 0.75
CA LEU A 69 -15.15 -16.39 1.44
C LEU A 69 -16.32 -16.34 0.45
N VAL A 70 -16.39 -15.32 -0.40
CA VAL A 70 -17.45 -15.17 -1.42
C VAL A 70 -17.47 -16.36 -2.38
N VAL A 71 -16.29 -16.81 -2.84
CA VAL A 71 -16.18 -18.00 -3.69
C VAL A 71 -16.68 -19.24 -2.96
N SER A 72 -16.25 -19.45 -1.71
CA SER A 72 -16.69 -20.57 -0.87
C SER A 72 -18.21 -20.57 -0.66
N LEU A 73 -18.79 -19.42 -0.30
CA LEU A 73 -20.22 -19.24 -0.11
C LEU A 73 -21.02 -19.58 -1.37
N ASN A 74 -20.51 -19.23 -2.56
CA ASN A 74 -21.17 -19.57 -3.83
C ASN A 74 -21.10 -21.07 -4.15
N VAL A 75 -19.93 -21.70 -3.93
CA VAL A 75 -19.75 -23.15 -4.16
C VAL A 75 -20.60 -23.96 -3.19
N VAL A 76 -20.46 -23.70 -1.89
CA VAL A 76 -21.19 -24.42 -0.83
C VAL A 76 -22.68 -24.09 -0.89
N GLY A 77 -23.03 -22.81 -1.05
CA GLY A 77 -24.40 -22.33 -1.11
C GLY A 77 -25.20 -22.96 -2.26
N SER A 78 -24.64 -23.02 -3.47
CA SER A 78 -25.32 -23.65 -4.61
C SER A 78 -25.54 -25.17 -4.43
N HIS A 79 -24.65 -25.84 -3.70
CA HIS A 79 -24.79 -27.26 -3.39
C HIS A 79 -25.81 -27.50 -2.28
N VAL A 80 -25.71 -26.74 -1.20
CA VAL A 80 -26.51 -26.89 0.02
C VAL A 80 -27.97 -26.51 -0.24
N THR A 81 -28.24 -25.43 -0.99
CA THR A 81 -29.61 -25.03 -1.39
C THR A 81 -30.34 -26.09 -2.22
N ARG A 82 -29.63 -26.77 -3.15
CA ARG A 82 -30.19 -27.86 -3.98
C ARG A 82 -30.64 -29.07 -3.15
N HIS A 83 -30.04 -29.27 -1.98
CA HIS A 83 -30.27 -30.41 -1.10
C HIS A 83 -30.92 -30.00 0.23
N ALA A 84 -31.57 -28.83 0.26
CA ALA A 84 -32.25 -28.33 1.44
C ALA A 84 -33.38 -29.26 1.91
N LYS A 85 -33.49 -29.38 3.24
CA LYS A 85 -34.57 -30.16 3.90
C LYS A 85 -35.94 -29.51 3.65
N SER A 86 -35.96 -28.18 3.62
CA SER A 86 -37.12 -27.34 3.31
C SER A 86 -36.85 -26.53 2.04
N GLN A 87 -37.85 -26.45 1.16
CA GLN A 87 -37.79 -25.61 -0.03
C GLN A 87 -37.65 -24.13 0.35
N ASP A 88 -38.35 -23.69 1.40
CA ASP A 88 -38.33 -22.30 1.88
C ASP A 88 -36.94 -21.90 2.40
N ASP A 89 -36.26 -22.78 3.14
CA ASP A 89 -34.90 -22.53 3.63
C ASP A 89 -33.89 -22.45 2.49
N GLY A 90 -34.03 -23.34 1.50
CA GLY A 90 -33.20 -23.32 0.29
C GLY A 90 -33.40 -22.04 -0.51
N GLN A 91 -34.65 -21.61 -0.69
CA GLN A 91 -34.97 -20.37 -1.39
C GLN A 91 -34.45 -19.14 -0.65
N ARG A 92 -34.64 -19.05 0.67
CA ARG A 92 -34.15 -17.94 1.51
C ARG A 92 -32.64 -17.76 1.39
N VAL A 93 -31.86 -18.84 1.49
CA VAL A 93 -30.40 -18.78 1.38
C VAL A 93 -29.97 -18.42 -0.03
N GLN A 94 -30.66 -18.94 -1.05
CA GLN A 94 -30.39 -18.59 -2.45
C GLN A 94 -30.62 -17.09 -2.71
N GLU A 95 -31.72 -16.52 -2.22
CA GLU A 95 -32.02 -15.09 -2.37
C GLU A 95 -30.97 -14.21 -1.68
N ARG A 96 -30.57 -14.56 -0.46
CA ARG A 96 -29.49 -13.86 0.26
C ARG A 96 -28.15 -13.94 -0.47
N LEU A 97 -27.77 -15.12 -1.00
CA LEU A 97 -26.55 -15.27 -1.79
C LEU A 97 -26.57 -14.39 -3.05
N VAL A 98 -27.70 -14.37 -3.77
CA VAL A 98 -27.85 -13.50 -4.95
C VAL A 98 -27.71 -12.03 -4.57
N ALA A 99 -28.37 -11.59 -3.51
CA ALA A 99 -28.27 -10.21 -3.03
C ALA A 99 -26.84 -9.86 -2.57
N ALA A 100 -26.19 -10.73 -1.80
CA ALA A 100 -24.82 -10.54 -1.34
C ALA A 100 -23.82 -10.47 -2.51
N ASN A 101 -23.97 -11.32 -3.54
CA ASN A 101 -23.13 -11.26 -4.74
C ASN A 101 -23.32 -9.95 -5.51
N GLN A 102 -24.56 -9.50 -5.70
CA GLN A 102 -24.81 -8.21 -6.37
C GLN A 102 -24.19 -7.05 -5.60
N ARG A 103 -24.30 -7.04 -4.27
CA ARG A 103 -23.67 -6.03 -3.40
C ARG A 103 -22.14 -6.12 -3.47
N TRP A 104 -21.59 -7.33 -3.48
CA TRP A 104 -20.16 -7.57 -3.65
C TRP A 104 -19.62 -7.03 -4.98
N ASP A 105 -20.31 -7.31 -6.09
CA ASP A 105 -19.92 -6.84 -7.42
C ASP A 105 -19.98 -5.31 -7.50
N ARG A 106 -21.00 -4.69 -6.87
CA ARG A 106 -21.09 -3.24 -6.73
C ARG A 106 -19.92 -2.67 -5.91
N ALA A 107 -19.60 -3.27 -4.76
CA ALA A 107 -18.48 -2.85 -3.93
C ALA A 107 -17.13 -2.94 -4.68
N CYS A 108 -16.91 -4.03 -5.43
CA CYS A 108 -15.73 -4.18 -6.28
C CYS A 108 -15.66 -3.11 -7.38
N SER A 109 -16.79 -2.83 -8.03
CA SER A 109 -16.89 -1.81 -9.08
C SER A 109 -16.66 -0.41 -8.55
N ALA A 110 -17.24 -0.08 -7.40
CA ALA A 110 -17.06 1.20 -6.71
C ALA A 110 -15.60 1.39 -6.27
N ALA A 111 -14.98 0.35 -5.71
CA ALA A 111 -13.56 0.35 -5.36
C ALA A 111 -12.67 0.63 -6.57
N ALA A 112 -12.94 -0.03 -7.71
CA ALA A 112 -12.18 0.18 -8.94
C ALA A 112 -12.37 1.59 -9.50
N ALA A 113 -13.60 2.13 -9.46
CA ALA A 113 -13.90 3.49 -9.88
C ALA A 113 -13.20 4.53 -8.99
N TRP A 114 -13.22 4.33 -7.67
CA TRP A 114 -12.49 5.18 -6.73
C TRP A 114 -10.98 5.12 -6.93
N GLN A 115 -10.43 3.93 -7.16
CA GLN A 115 -9.02 3.78 -7.51
C GLN A 115 -8.66 4.63 -8.75
N GLY A 116 -9.50 4.61 -9.78
CA GLY A 116 -9.31 5.42 -10.98
C GLY A 116 -9.36 6.93 -10.72
N ARG A 117 -10.26 7.39 -9.84
CA ARG A 117 -10.33 8.80 -9.41
C ARG A 117 -9.07 9.22 -8.64
N LEU A 118 -8.62 8.43 -7.68
CA LEU A 118 -7.38 8.68 -6.93
C LEU A 118 -6.15 8.67 -7.83
N GLN A 119 -6.06 7.71 -8.76
CA GLN A 119 -4.99 7.66 -9.75
C GLN A 119 -4.96 8.94 -10.59
N THR A 120 -6.11 9.38 -11.07
CA THR A 120 -6.22 10.61 -11.89
C THR A 120 -5.80 11.84 -11.08
N ALA A 121 -6.27 11.95 -9.83
CA ALA A 121 -5.89 13.03 -8.93
C ALA A 121 -4.37 13.05 -8.69
N LEU A 122 -3.76 11.90 -8.38
CA LEU A 122 -2.33 11.80 -8.11
C LEU A 122 -1.47 12.17 -9.32
N VAL A 123 -1.81 11.69 -10.51
CA VAL A 123 -1.05 12.00 -11.74
C VAL A 123 -1.07 13.50 -12.06
N HIS A 124 -2.16 14.20 -11.72
CA HIS A 124 -2.29 15.64 -11.99
C HIS A 124 -1.96 16.52 -10.77
N ASN A 125 -1.59 15.92 -9.63
CA ASN A 125 -1.32 16.65 -8.40
C ASN A 125 0.04 17.38 -8.50
N ARG A 126 0.02 18.71 -8.45
CA ARG A 126 1.24 19.53 -8.61
C ARG A 126 2.19 19.38 -7.42
N GLU A 127 1.67 19.38 -6.20
CA GLU A 127 2.47 19.25 -4.97
C GLU A 127 3.25 17.93 -4.96
N PHE A 128 2.61 16.82 -5.38
CA PHE A 128 3.28 15.53 -5.59
C PHE A 128 4.50 15.67 -6.50
N HIS A 129 4.34 16.27 -7.67
CA HIS A 129 5.45 16.45 -8.63
C HIS A 129 6.54 17.38 -8.09
N ASP A 130 6.16 18.47 -7.43
CA ASP A 130 7.09 19.42 -6.84
C ASP A 130 7.96 18.76 -5.75
N ILE A 131 7.35 17.94 -4.88
CA ILE A 131 8.06 17.17 -3.85
C ILE A 131 9.05 16.19 -4.50
N VAL A 132 8.65 15.50 -5.58
CA VAL A 132 9.53 14.59 -6.33
C VAL A 132 10.72 15.35 -6.92
N ILE A 133 10.49 16.50 -7.54
CA ILE A 133 11.55 17.36 -8.11
C ILE A 133 12.51 17.83 -7.02
N GLU A 134 11.98 18.30 -5.89
CA GLU A 134 12.77 18.75 -4.74
C GLU A 134 13.69 17.63 -4.22
N LEU A 135 13.13 16.42 -4.03
CA LEU A 135 13.90 15.26 -3.56
C LEU A 135 14.98 14.83 -4.55
N VAL A 136 14.70 14.85 -5.86
CA VAL A 136 15.69 14.58 -6.90
C VAL A 136 16.84 15.58 -6.82
N ALA A 137 16.54 16.87 -6.67
CA ALA A 137 17.55 17.92 -6.55
C ALA A 137 18.39 17.77 -5.27
N GLN A 138 17.76 17.44 -4.15
CA GLN A 138 18.42 17.17 -2.87
C GLN A 138 19.38 15.99 -2.98
N LEU A 139 18.95 14.86 -3.56
CA LEU A 139 19.84 13.72 -3.75
C LEU A 139 20.98 14.02 -4.73
N ALA A 140 20.75 14.78 -5.80
CA ALA A 140 21.82 15.21 -6.69
C ALA A 140 22.86 16.11 -5.99
N ALA A 141 22.43 16.97 -5.05
CA ALA A 141 23.34 17.75 -4.22
C ALA A 141 24.12 16.88 -3.21
N ALA A 142 23.46 15.87 -2.62
CA ALA A 142 24.09 14.88 -1.77
C ALA A 142 25.17 14.07 -2.51
N GLU A 143 24.86 13.59 -3.72
CA GLU A 143 25.81 12.89 -4.60
C GLU A 143 27.03 13.75 -4.90
N ARG A 144 26.84 15.03 -5.24
CA ARG A 144 27.96 15.96 -5.47
C ARG A 144 28.83 16.13 -4.22
N THR A 145 28.21 16.22 -3.04
CA THR A 145 28.94 16.33 -1.75
C THR A 145 29.81 15.11 -1.51
N VAL A 146 29.28 13.91 -1.75
CA VAL A 146 30.02 12.64 -1.62
C VAL A 146 31.16 12.57 -2.64
N ARG A 147 30.86 12.79 -3.93
CA ARG A 147 31.84 12.71 -5.02
C ARG A 147 33.01 13.69 -4.85
N ALA A 148 32.74 14.90 -4.34
CA ALA A 148 33.79 15.89 -4.09
C ALA A 148 34.84 15.45 -3.04
N ARG A 149 34.54 14.40 -2.27
CA ARG A 149 35.44 13.85 -1.25
C ARG A 149 35.96 12.45 -1.61
N GLU A 150 35.71 11.97 -2.83
CA GLU A 150 36.22 10.69 -3.30
C GLU A 150 37.58 10.83 -4.01
N PRO A 151 38.58 9.98 -3.67
CA PRO A 151 38.61 9.03 -2.55
C PRO A 151 38.77 9.75 -1.20
N LEU A 152 38.22 9.17 -0.12
CA LEU A 152 38.26 9.77 1.22
C LEU A 152 39.70 9.82 1.75
N ARG A 153 40.34 10.99 1.65
CA ARG A 153 41.71 11.23 2.15
C ARG A 153 41.71 11.59 3.64
N LEU A 154 42.19 10.65 4.47
CA LEU A 154 42.28 10.80 5.93
C LEU A 154 43.59 11.45 6.41
N THR A 155 44.53 11.72 5.50
CA THR A 155 45.83 12.37 5.79
C THR A 155 45.76 13.90 5.81
N ARG A 156 44.57 14.48 5.57
CA ARG A 156 44.35 15.93 5.56
C ARG A 156 44.41 16.51 6.98
N PRO A 157 44.63 17.84 7.12
CA PRO A 157 44.70 18.49 8.42
C PRO A 157 43.46 18.20 9.30
N PRO A 158 43.61 18.04 10.62
CA PRO A 158 42.50 17.71 11.52
C PRO A 158 41.32 18.69 11.41
N GLN A 159 41.58 19.97 11.13
CA GLN A 159 40.52 20.98 10.93
C GLN A 159 39.65 20.68 9.70
N GLU A 160 40.25 20.21 8.60
CA GLU A 160 39.51 19.80 7.40
C GLU A 160 38.72 18.51 7.64
N LEU A 161 39.34 17.54 8.33
CA LEU A 161 38.66 16.29 8.71
C LEU A 161 37.46 16.57 9.62
N ARG A 162 37.55 17.53 10.56
CA ARG A 162 36.42 17.97 11.41
C ARG A 162 35.31 18.63 10.59
N LYS A 163 35.65 19.42 9.56
CA LYS A 163 34.65 20.00 8.64
C LYS A 163 33.92 18.92 7.86
N ASP A 164 34.66 17.97 7.30
CA ASP A 164 34.07 16.86 6.53
C ASP A 164 33.24 15.93 7.42
N PHE A 165 33.70 15.65 8.64
CA PHE A 165 32.96 14.84 9.59
C PHE A 165 31.59 15.44 9.91
N ARG A 166 31.55 16.75 10.22
CA ARG A 166 30.29 17.47 10.43
C ARG A 166 29.40 17.39 9.21
N ARG A 167 29.94 17.70 8.03
CA ARG A 167 29.18 17.68 6.78
C ARG A 167 28.57 16.32 6.46
N PHE A 168 29.32 15.23 6.61
CA PHE A 168 28.79 13.88 6.36
C PHE A 168 27.83 13.40 7.44
N SER A 169 27.96 13.88 8.68
CA SER A 169 26.99 13.61 9.75
C SER A 169 25.67 14.33 9.48
N GLU A 170 25.73 15.63 9.16
CA GLU A 170 24.56 16.43 8.75
C GLU A 170 23.88 15.82 7.52
N LEU A 171 24.65 15.47 6.48
CA LEU A 171 24.13 14.86 5.27
C LEU A 171 23.43 13.52 5.54
N ARG A 172 24.00 12.68 6.42
CA ARG A 172 23.37 11.42 6.83
C ARG A 172 22.02 11.70 7.51
N ASP A 173 21.96 12.70 8.38
CA ASP A 173 20.76 13.02 9.13
C ASP A 173 19.68 13.64 8.22
N GLU A 174 20.07 14.50 7.27
CA GLU A 174 19.20 15.02 6.19
C GLU A 174 18.60 13.88 5.35
N LEU A 175 19.44 12.95 4.87
CA LEU A 175 18.99 11.79 4.08
C LEU A 175 18.08 10.87 4.90
N SER A 176 18.29 10.75 6.21
CA SER A 176 17.42 9.96 7.09
C SER A 176 16.05 10.61 7.26
N ARG A 177 15.98 11.96 7.34
CA ARG A 177 14.71 12.70 7.39
C ARG A 177 13.93 12.66 6.08
N ALA A 178 14.62 12.54 4.95
CA ALA A 178 13.98 12.43 3.63
C ALA A 178 13.44 11.02 3.32
N GLU A 179 13.88 9.98 4.04
CA GLU A 179 13.51 8.58 3.78
C GLU A 179 11.99 8.33 3.84
N PRO A 180 11.24 8.78 4.88
CA PRO A 180 9.79 8.59 4.94
C PRO A 180 9.07 9.22 3.75
N ARG A 181 9.48 10.43 3.33
CA ARG A 181 8.87 11.15 2.20
C ARG A 181 9.05 10.43 0.87
N VAL A 182 10.21 9.78 0.66
CA VAL A 182 10.42 8.95 -0.54
C VAL A 182 9.59 7.66 -0.49
N LEU A 183 9.40 7.07 0.69
CA LEU A 183 8.55 5.89 0.87
C LEU A 183 7.08 6.22 0.61
N ALA A 184 6.58 7.29 1.22
CA ALA A 184 5.26 7.88 0.99
C ALA A 184 4.93 8.03 -0.50
N LEU A 185 5.78 8.74 -1.26
CA LEU A 185 5.58 8.97 -2.70
C LEU A 185 5.59 7.66 -3.49
N ARG A 186 6.55 6.77 -3.21
CA ARG A 186 6.65 5.46 -3.85
C ARG A 186 5.39 4.66 -3.58
N ASP A 187 4.96 4.67 -2.33
CA ASP A 187 3.78 3.98 -1.90
C ASP A 187 2.64 4.58 -2.67
N ALA A 188 2.26 5.86 -2.54
CA ALA A 188 1.20 6.49 -3.32
C ALA A 188 1.19 6.11 -4.82
N ALA A 189 2.37 6.12 -5.47
CA ALA A 189 2.52 5.76 -6.88
C ALA A 189 2.14 4.31 -7.23
N GLN A 190 2.18 3.35 -6.29
CA GLN A 190 1.74 1.97 -6.54
C GLN A 190 0.25 1.82 -6.87
N LEU A 191 -0.59 2.83 -6.59
CA LEU A 191 -1.99 2.81 -7.04
C LEU A 191 -2.12 3.05 -8.55
N LEU A 192 -1.11 3.68 -9.16
CA LEU A 192 -1.09 3.99 -10.58
C LEU A 192 -1.08 2.69 -11.40
N LYS A 193 -1.92 2.62 -12.42
CA LYS A 193 -1.97 1.53 -13.42
C LYS A 193 -1.56 2.05 -14.80
N GLY A 194 -0.98 1.20 -15.63
CA GLY A 194 -0.58 1.52 -17.01
C GLY A 194 0.91 1.83 -17.20
N ALA A 195 1.30 2.30 -18.39
CA ALA A 195 2.70 2.51 -18.74
C ALA A 195 3.34 3.69 -17.97
N ASP A 196 2.61 4.80 -17.82
CA ASP A 196 3.08 5.98 -17.08
C ASP A 196 3.28 5.67 -15.59
N ALA A 197 2.46 4.78 -15.04
CA ALA A 197 2.60 4.27 -13.68
C ALA A 197 3.92 3.51 -13.47
N GLN A 198 4.34 2.72 -14.46
CA GLN A 198 5.57 1.94 -14.38
C GLN A 198 6.80 2.84 -14.36
N ASP A 199 6.81 3.92 -15.16
CA ASP A 199 7.93 4.86 -15.14
C ASP A 199 8.02 5.61 -13.82
N VAL A 200 6.90 6.14 -13.31
CA VAL A 200 6.87 6.84 -12.01
C VAL A 200 7.30 5.91 -10.87
N CYS A 201 6.75 4.70 -10.79
CA CYS A 201 7.13 3.70 -9.80
C CYS A 201 8.62 3.34 -9.90
N ARG A 202 9.14 3.13 -11.11
CA ARG A 202 10.56 2.82 -11.34
C ARG A 202 11.44 3.97 -10.88
N ARG A 203 11.13 5.22 -11.26
CA ARG A 203 11.90 6.41 -10.88
C ARG A 203 11.91 6.63 -9.37
N LEU A 204 10.77 6.47 -8.70
CA LEU A 204 10.70 6.55 -7.23
C LEU A 204 11.44 5.39 -6.56
N GLY A 205 11.41 4.19 -7.16
CA GLY A 205 12.21 3.05 -6.75
C GLY A 205 13.72 3.33 -6.82
N GLU A 206 14.18 3.93 -7.91
CA GLU A 206 15.57 4.37 -8.06
C GLU A 206 15.94 5.45 -7.05
N LEU A 207 15.08 6.45 -6.87
CA LEU A 207 15.28 7.53 -5.90
C LEU A 207 15.50 6.97 -4.49
N ARG A 208 14.68 6.00 -4.08
CA ARG A 208 14.81 5.28 -2.82
C ARG A 208 16.15 4.57 -2.69
N LEU A 209 16.58 3.83 -3.72
CA LEU A 209 17.86 3.12 -3.71
C LEU A 209 19.05 4.08 -3.65
N ARG A 210 18.99 5.20 -4.38
CA ARG A 210 20.01 6.27 -4.35
C ARG A 210 20.10 6.88 -2.95
N LEU A 211 18.96 7.23 -2.34
CA LEU A 211 18.91 7.75 -0.97
C LEU A 211 19.55 6.78 0.02
N GLN A 212 19.17 5.50 -0.03
CA GLN A 212 19.70 4.47 0.87
C GLN A 212 21.22 4.30 0.70
N SER A 213 21.70 4.32 -0.54
CA SER A 213 23.13 4.21 -0.85
C SER A 213 23.92 5.41 -0.32
N LEU A 214 23.42 6.62 -0.55
CA LEU A 214 24.04 7.86 -0.07
C LEU A 214 24.04 7.95 1.46
N ARG A 215 22.96 7.53 2.11
CA ARG A 215 22.86 7.50 3.57
C ARG A 215 23.90 6.55 4.16
N LYS A 216 24.00 5.33 3.60
CA LYS A 216 24.99 4.33 4.02
C LYS A 216 26.42 4.85 3.82
N LEU A 217 26.71 5.40 2.64
CA LEU A 217 28.04 5.89 2.30
C LEU A 217 28.45 7.09 3.17
N SER A 218 27.54 8.04 3.39
CA SER A 218 27.76 9.19 4.28
C SER A 218 28.01 8.74 5.72
N GLY A 219 27.27 7.73 6.20
CA GLY A 219 27.52 7.09 7.49
C GLY A 219 28.91 6.46 7.59
N VAL A 220 29.34 5.72 6.56
CA VAL A 220 30.70 5.14 6.51
C VAL A 220 31.78 6.24 6.52
N TYR A 221 31.59 7.32 5.77
CA TYR A 221 32.56 8.43 5.75
C TYR A 221 32.63 9.16 7.09
N ALA A 222 31.49 9.45 7.72
CA ALA A 222 31.44 10.03 9.06
C ALA A 222 32.16 9.13 10.08
N LEU A 223 31.93 7.81 10.06
CA LEU A 223 32.62 6.87 10.96
C LEU A 223 34.15 6.87 10.75
N LYS A 224 34.61 6.80 9.50
CA LYS A 224 36.05 6.81 9.17
C LYS A 224 36.73 8.12 9.58
N LEU A 225 36.06 9.25 9.33
CA LEU A 225 36.56 10.57 9.71
C LEU A 225 36.60 10.73 11.23
N GLY A 226 35.55 10.29 11.95
CA GLY A 226 35.52 10.30 13.41
C GLY A 226 36.66 9.45 14.02
N ALA A 227 36.90 8.26 13.48
CA ALA A 227 38.01 7.41 13.91
C ALA A 227 39.40 8.01 13.61
N ALA A 228 39.55 8.73 12.50
CA ALA A 228 40.80 9.45 12.19
C ALA A 228 41.05 10.62 13.16
N LEU A 229 40.00 11.37 13.49
CA LEU A 229 40.06 12.47 14.45
C LEU A 229 40.35 12.00 15.88
N ALA A 230 39.78 10.86 16.30
CA ALA A 230 40.06 10.29 17.63
C ALA A 230 41.53 9.85 17.81
N ARG A 231 42.23 9.54 16.71
CA ARG A 231 43.66 9.19 16.71
C ARG A 231 44.58 10.42 16.76
N HIS A 232 44.04 11.61 16.52
CA HIS A 232 44.78 12.89 16.52
C HIS A 232 43.96 13.94 17.30
N PRO A 233 43.97 13.89 18.65
CA PRO A 233 43.14 14.73 19.51
C PRO A 233 43.36 16.24 19.29
#